data_AF-A0A6P0MWP7-F1
#
_entry.id   AF-A0A6P0MWP7-F1
#
_cell.length_a   1.000
_cell.length_b   1.000
_cell.length_c   1.000
_cell.angle_alpha   90.00
_cell.angle_beta   90.00
_cell.angle_gamma   90.00
#
_symmetry.space_group_name_H-M   'P 1'
#
loop_
_entity.id
_entity.type
_entity.pdbx_description
1 polymer ?
#
loop_
_entity_poly.entity_id
_entity_poly.type
_entity_poly.pdbx_seq_one_letter_code
_entity_poly.pdbx_strand_id
1 'polypeptide(L)'
;VAAAFELSWLELDQDEDAQELGCLLSLFALAPIPWYLVENCLPDQDSEDLEDIRDDSLLELNLLGRTDQGIYQLHELIREFLRDKMERYDGADQLKQGFAQAMVAVAEKIPEVPTQKDIYATTPAIPHLIEAATVLSDWLKDEDLYKPFQGLGWFYEGQGTYEQTLPWLEQGLELTRNRLGSEHPAVATSLHNLALLYRNKGRYCEAETLYVQALEMMKKLLASGKRSPTSAT
;
A
#
# COMPACT_ATOMS: atom_id res chain seq x y z
N VAL A 1 13.60 -4.69 28.52
CA VAL A 1 12.86 -4.87 27.25
C VAL A 1 13.82 -4.77 26.06
N ALA A 2 14.46 -3.63 25.81
CA ALA A 2 15.42 -3.48 24.69
C ALA A 2 16.51 -4.56 24.62
N ALA A 3 17.17 -4.90 25.74
CA ALA A 3 18.19 -5.96 25.77
C ALA A 3 17.65 -7.37 25.44
N ALA A 4 16.36 -7.63 25.68
CA ALA A 4 15.75 -8.92 25.32
C ALA A 4 15.48 -8.99 23.81
N PHE A 5 14.98 -7.91 23.21
CA PHE A 5 14.79 -7.84 21.76
C PHE A 5 16.11 -7.92 20.99
N GLU A 6 17.18 -7.31 21.50
CA GLU A 6 18.51 -7.47 20.90
C GLU A 6 19.01 -8.91 20.96
N LEU A 7 18.75 -9.65 22.04
CA LEU A 7 19.10 -11.07 22.09
C LEU A 7 18.31 -11.88 21.07
N SER A 8 16.99 -11.67 20.99
CA SER A 8 16.17 -12.32 19.96
C SER A 8 16.63 -11.97 18.54
N TRP A 9 17.03 -10.73 18.30
CA TRP A 9 17.57 -10.31 16.99
C TRP A 9 18.92 -10.96 16.67
N LEU A 10 19.81 -11.11 17.67
CA LEU A 10 21.07 -11.84 17.51
C LEU A 10 20.87 -13.33 17.29
N GLU A 11 19.80 -13.92 17.83
CA GLU A 11 19.42 -15.30 17.54
C GLU A 11 18.93 -15.44 16.09
N LEU A 12 18.20 -14.45 15.56
CA LEU A 12 17.88 -14.39 14.12
C LEU A 12 19.11 -14.23 13.22
N ASP A 13 20.22 -13.68 13.70
CA ASP A 13 21.44 -13.45 12.88
C ASP A 13 22.07 -14.74 12.33
N GLN A 14 21.63 -15.91 12.82
CA GLN A 14 22.04 -17.22 12.30
C GLN A 14 21.28 -17.62 11.02
N ASP A 15 20.24 -16.86 10.66
CA ASP A 15 19.36 -17.07 9.51
C ASP A 15 18.99 -15.71 8.87
N GLU A 16 19.67 -15.36 7.77
CA GLU A 16 19.48 -14.06 7.09
C GLU A 16 18.03 -13.85 6.64
N ASP A 17 17.33 -14.92 6.22
CA ASP A 17 15.95 -14.85 5.74
C ASP A 17 14.97 -14.50 6.88
N ALA A 18 15.30 -14.89 8.11
CA ALA A 18 14.50 -14.58 9.29
C ALA A 18 14.60 -13.11 9.72
N GLN A 19 15.78 -12.49 9.57
CA GLN A 19 15.95 -11.05 9.76
C GLN A 19 15.22 -10.25 8.67
N GLU A 20 15.29 -10.70 7.41
CA GLU A 20 14.55 -10.10 6.29
C GLU A 20 13.05 -10.05 6.58
N LEU A 21 12.47 -11.19 6.99
CA LEU A 21 11.05 -11.31 7.28
C LEU A 21 10.61 -10.43 8.46
N GLY A 22 11.43 -10.36 9.53
CA GLY A 22 11.21 -9.44 10.65
C GLY A 22 11.22 -7.97 10.21
N CYS A 23 12.19 -7.59 9.39
CA CYS A 23 12.30 -6.27 8.78
C CYS A 23 11.05 -5.93 7.95
N LEU A 24 10.61 -6.84 7.06
CA LEU A 24 9.41 -6.67 6.26
C LEU A 24 8.14 -6.49 7.11
N LEU A 25 7.95 -7.32 8.14
CA LEU A 25 6.80 -7.24 9.04
C LEU A 25 6.69 -5.87 9.72
N SER A 26 7.81 -5.18 9.97
CA SER A 26 7.83 -3.84 10.56
C SER A 26 7.18 -2.75 9.67
N LEU A 27 7.03 -3.02 8.37
CA LEU A 27 6.36 -2.13 7.42
C LEU A 27 4.85 -2.20 7.53
N PHE A 28 4.27 -3.30 8.02
CA PHE A 28 2.83 -3.41 8.21
C PHE A 28 2.34 -2.46 9.31
N ALA A 29 1.16 -1.87 9.13
CA ALA A 29 0.46 -1.12 10.18
C ALA A 29 0.28 -1.94 11.48
N LEU A 30 0.06 -1.25 12.62
CA LEU A 30 -0.30 -1.86 13.90
C LEU A 30 -1.75 -2.38 13.90
N ALA A 31 -1.99 -3.39 13.08
CA ALA A 31 -3.25 -4.08 12.90
C ALA A 31 -2.99 -5.58 12.70
N PRO A 32 -4.01 -6.44 12.82
CA PRO A 32 -3.87 -7.85 12.46
C PRO A 32 -3.46 -8.00 10.98
N ILE A 33 -2.44 -8.81 10.73
CA ILE A 33 -1.78 -9.07 9.45
C ILE A 33 -2.20 -10.46 8.99
N PRO A 34 -3.10 -10.57 7.99
CA PRO A 34 -3.29 -11.82 7.28
C PRO A 34 -1.98 -12.25 6.60
N TRP A 35 -1.58 -13.51 6.79
CA TRP A 35 -0.28 -14.00 6.30
C TRP A 35 -0.11 -13.88 4.77
N TYR A 36 -1.20 -14.06 4.02
CA TYR A 36 -1.18 -13.90 2.57
C TYR A 36 -0.70 -12.52 2.11
N LEU A 37 -0.82 -11.46 2.94
CA LEU A 37 -0.27 -10.15 2.59
C LEU A 37 1.25 -10.13 2.67
N VAL A 38 1.84 -10.88 3.60
CA VAL A 38 3.29 -11.02 3.75
C VAL A 38 3.85 -11.78 2.54
N GLU A 39 3.23 -12.91 2.17
CA GLU A 39 3.58 -13.68 0.97
C GLU A 39 3.52 -12.81 -0.31
N ASN A 40 2.49 -11.98 -0.46
CA ASN A 40 2.38 -11.07 -1.61
C ASN A 40 3.50 -10.01 -1.69
N CYS A 41 4.18 -9.71 -0.58
CA CYS A 41 5.31 -8.78 -0.58
C CYS A 41 6.62 -9.45 -1.04
N LEU A 42 6.70 -10.79 -0.99
CA LEU A 42 7.85 -11.61 -1.36
C LEU A 42 7.44 -12.68 -2.38
N PRO A 43 6.95 -12.31 -3.57
CA PRO A 43 6.36 -13.25 -4.53
C PRO A 43 7.34 -14.27 -5.11
N ASP A 44 8.65 -14.00 -5.00
CA ASP A 44 9.71 -14.88 -5.49
C ASP A 44 10.17 -15.89 -4.43
N GLN A 45 9.74 -15.75 -3.17
CA GLN A 45 10.07 -16.67 -2.08
C GLN A 45 9.05 -17.81 -1.99
N ASP A 46 9.51 -18.98 -1.55
CA ASP A 46 8.62 -20.12 -1.35
C ASP A 46 7.71 -19.90 -0.13
N SER A 47 6.44 -20.28 -0.26
CA SER A 47 5.46 -20.09 0.80
C SER A 47 5.78 -20.95 2.02
N GLU A 48 6.20 -22.20 1.83
CA GLU A 48 6.52 -23.13 2.93
C GLU A 48 7.75 -22.61 3.70
N ASP A 49 8.77 -22.13 3.00
CA ASP A 49 9.97 -21.55 3.62
C ASP A 49 9.61 -20.33 4.50
N LEU A 50 8.71 -19.45 4.03
CA LEU A 50 8.23 -18.32 4.82
C LEU A 50 7.42 -18.77 6.05
N GLU A 51 6.65 -19.85 5.95
CA GLU A 51 5.90 -20.41 7.09
C GLU A 51 6.82 -21.02 8.14
N ASP A 52 7.87 -21.72 7.71
CA ASP A 52 8.87 -22.31 8.60
C ASP A 52 9.63 -21.22 9.36
N ILE A 53 10.11 -20.17 8.68
CA ILE A 53 10.77 -19.03 9.35
C ILE A 53 9.83 -18.34 10.35
N ARG A 54 8.57 -18.14 9.95
CA ARG A 54 7.55 -17.54 10.82
C ARG A 54 7.35 -18.36 12.09
N ASP A 55 7.16 -19.66 11.94
CA ASP A 55 6.75 -20.54 13.04
C ASP A 55 7.94 -20.93 13.93
N ASP A 56 9.11 -21.26 13.35
CA ASP A 56 10.29 -21.75 14.06
C ASP A 56 11.20 -20.61 14.57
N SER A 57 11.09 -19.39 14.01
CA SER A 57 11.89 -18.26 14.47
C SER A 57 11.04 -17.15 15.08
N LEU A 58 10.19 -16.49 14.30
CA LEU A 58 9.53 -15.25 14.74
C LEU A 58 8.51 -15.47 15.86
N LEU A 59 7.74 -16.56 15.81
CA LEU A 59 6.81 -16.93 16.88
C LEU A 59 7.55 -17.46 18.12
N GLU A 60 8.54 -18.34 17.95
CA GLU A 60 9.30 -18.90 19.09
C GLU A 60 10.01 -17.80 19.88
N LEU A 61 10.59 -16.82 19.19
CA LEU A 61 11.28 -15.67 19.78
C LEU A 61 10.31 -14.58 20.27
N ASN A 62 9.00 -14.79 20.17
CA ASN A 62 7.95 -13.83 20.53
C ASN A 62 8.11 -12.47 19.83
N LEU A 63 8.70 -12.45 18.63
CA LEU A 63 8.80 -11.28 17.77
C LEU A 63 7.52 -11.06 16.95
N LEU A 64 6.71 -12.11 16.80
CA LEU A 64 5.39 -12.07 16.17
C LEU A 64 4.37 -12.79 17.05
N GLY A 65 3.13 -12.28 17.11
CA GLY A 65 2.04 -12.92 17.83
C GLY A 65 1.01 -13.51 16.87
N ARG A 66 0.52 -14.72 17.15
CA ARG A 66 -0.62 -15.32 16.43
C ARG A 66 -1.93 -14.94 17.13
N THR A 67 -2.87 -14.36 16.38
CA THR A 67 -4.16 -13.91 16.92
C THR A 67 -5.31 -14.81 16.48
N ASP A 68 -5.22 -15.39 15.28
CA ASP A 68 -6.16 -16.38 14.74
C ASP A 68 -5.43 -17.26 13.69
N GLN A 69 -6.13 -18.19 13.07
CA GLN A 69 -5.61 -19.01 11.98
C GLN A 69 -5.22 -18.12 10.78
N GLY A 70 -3.91 -18.03 10.52
CA GLY A 70 -3.36 -17.25 9.41
C GLY A 70 -3.34 -15.74 9.67
N ILE A 71 -3.58 -15.30 10.92
CA ILE A 71 -3.61 -13.89 11.29
C ILE A 71 -2.62 -13.62 12.42
N TYR A 72 -1.71 -12.69 12.15
CA TYR A 72 -0.58 -12.37 13.02
C TYR A 72 -0.60 -10.91 13.42
N GLN A 73 0.16 -10.53 14.43
CA GLN A 73 0.25 -9.13 14.86
C GLN A 73 1.60 -8.87 15.54
N LEU A 74 2.17 -7.70 15.25
CA LEU A 74 3.30 -7.18 16.00
C LEU A 74 2.82 -6.36 17.20
N HIS A 75 3.48 -6.56 18.34
CA HIS A 75 3.39 -5.60 19.43
C HIS A 75 4.08 -4.29 19.02
N GLU A 76 3.54 -3.14 19.46
CA GLU A 76 4.06 -1.80 19.13
C GLU A 76 5.57 -1.65 19.34
N LEU A 77 6.06 -2.01 20.53
CA LEU A 77 7.50 -1.96 20.84
C LEU A 77 8.37 -2.87 19.97
N ILE A 78 7.84 -4.02 19.52
CA ILE A 78 8.59 -4.93 18.63
C ILE A 78 8.64 -4.33 17.23
N ARG A 79 7.52 -3.79 16.75
CA ARG A 79 7.47 -3.10 15.45
C ARG A 79 8.44 -1.93 15.40
N GLU A 80 8.50 -1.11 16.44
CA GLU A 80 9.45 0.00 16.52
C GLU A 80 10.91 -0.49 16.51
N PHE A 81 11.19 -1.54 17.27
CA PHE A 81 12.50 -2.18 17.29
C PHE A 81 12.92 -2.71 15.91
N LEU A 82 12.05 -3.49 15.25
CA LEU A 82 12.32 -4.04 13.93
C LEU A 82 12.42 -2.94 12.86
N ARG A 83 11.70 -1.83 13.03
CA ARG A 83 11.81 -0.66 12.15
C ARG A 83 13.18 0.04 12.28
N ASP A 84 13.75 0.10 13.49
CA ASP A 84 15.12 0.61 13.67
C ASP A 84 16.17 -0.32 13.03
N LYS A 85 15.94 -1.64 13.05
CA LYS A 85 16.77 -2.61 12.32
C LYS A 85 16.63 -2.45 10.81
N MET A 86 15.40 -2.29 10.33
CA MET A 86 15.06 -2.07 8.93
C MET A 86 15.82 -0.89 8.31
N GLU A 87 16.03 0.21 9.03
CA GLU A 87 16.80 1.36 8.51
C GLU A 87 18.30 1.07 8.29
N ARG A 88 18.82 -0.05 8.82
CA ARG A 88 20.22 -0.47 8.68
C ARG A 88 20.37 -1.78 7.92
N TYR A 89 19.26 -2.39 7.51
CA TYR A 89 19.23 -3.67 6.82
C TYR A 89 19.67 -3.52 5.37
N ASP A 90 20.57 -4.40 4.91
CA ASP A 90 20.97 -4.43 3.51
C ASP A 90 19.81 -5.01 2.68
N GLY A 91 19.25 -4.22 1.77
CA GLY A 91 18.01 -4.57 1.05
C GLY A 91 16.72 -3.91 1.58
N ALA A 92 16.81 -3.01 2.56
CA ALA A 92 15.65 -2.27 3.08
C ALA A 92 14.81 -1.58 1.98
N ASP A 93 15.47 -0.97 1.00
CA ASP A 93 14.82 -0.31 -0.14
C ASP A 93 13.99 -1.31 -0.97
N GLN A 94 14.53 -2.50 -1.20
CA GLN A 94 13.88 -3.57 -1.96
C GLN A 94 12.60 -4.04 -1.24
N LEU A 95 12.69 -4.25 0.08
CA LEU A 95 11.55 -4.62 0.91
C LEU A 95 10.49 -3.52 0.96
N LYS A 96 10.87 -2.25 1.09
CA LYS A 96 9.93 -1.12 1.06
C LYS A 96 9.23 -1.01 -0.30
N GLN A 97 9.94 -1.23 -1.40
CA GLN A 97 9.37 -1.30 -2.74
C GLN A 97 8.43 -2.50 -2.92
N GLY A 98 8.82 -3.69 -2.45
CA GLY A 98 8.00 -4.90 -2.49
C GLY A 98 6.70 -4.74 -1.72
N PHE A 99 6.77 -4.20 -0.50
CA PHE A 99 5.59 -3.86 0.30
C PHE A 99 4.68 -2.85 -0.42
N ALA A 100 5.25 -1.75 -0.94
CA ALA A 100 4.48 -0.73 -1.65
C ALA A 100 3.78 -1.32 -2.89
N GLN A 101 4.48 -2.17 -3.66
CA GLN A 101 3.92 -2.87 -4.81
C GLN A 101 2.79 -3.84 -4.43
N ALA A 102 2.94 -4.59 -3.34
CA ALA A 102 1.89 -5.47 -2.84
C ALA A 102 0.63 -4.67 -2.44
N MET A 103 0.79 -3.51 -1.79
CA MET A 103 -0.33 -2.64 -1.43
C MET A 103 -0.98 -2.00 -2.66
N VAL A 104 -0.21 -1.65 -3.70
CA VAL A 104 -0.79 -1.24 -5.00
C VAL A 104 -1.66 -2.36 -5.58
N ALA A 105 -1.19 -3.61 -5.57
CA ALA A 105 -1.96 -4.76 -6.05
C ALA A 105 -3.23 -5.02 -5.23
N VAL A 106 -3.24 -4.70 -3.92
CA VAL A 106 -4.46 -4.69 -3.10
C VAL A 106 -5.42 -3.60 -3.59
N ALA A 107 -4.93 -2.38 -3.79
CA ALA A 107 -5.74 -1.25 -4.24
C ALA A 107 -6.42 -1.51 -5.59
N GLU A 108 -5.71 -2.14 -6.53
CA GLU A 108 -6.23 -2.48 -7.86
C GLU A 108 -7.36 -3.52 -7.84
N LYS A 109 -7.42 -4.35 -6.80
CA LYS A 109 -8.51 -5.34 -6.62
C LYS A 109 -9.81 -4.71 -6.15
N ILE A 110 -9.77 -3.46 -5.65
CA ILE A 110 -10.97 -2.73 -5.24
C ILE A 110 -11.57 -2.09 -6.50
N PRO A 111 -12.76 -2.51 -6.95
CA PRO A 111 -13.37 -1.91 -8.13
C PRO A 111 -13.95 -0.52 -7.79
N GLU A 112 -14.17 0.30 -8.83
CA GLU A 112 -14.77 1.64 -8.71
C GLU A 112 -16.11 1.64 -7.95
N VAL A 113 -16.91 0.58 -8.13
CA VAL A 113 -18.17 0.36 -7.42
C VAL A 113 -18.07 -0.96 -6.67
N PRO A 114 -17.49 -0.98 -5.46
CA PRO A 114 -17.28 -2.22 -4.72
C PRO A 114 -18.58 -2.76 -4.15
N THR A 115 -18.72 -4.08 -4.23
CA THR A 115 -19.78 -4.81 -3.54
C THR A 115 -19.44 -5.00 -2.07
N GLN A 116 -20.42 -5.38 -1.26
CA GLN A 116 -20.17 -5.76 0.13
C GLN A 116 -19.14 -6.88 0.27
N LYS A 117 -19.10 -7.82 -0.70
CA LYS A 117 -18.10 -8.90 -0.72
C LYS A 117 -16.70 -8.33 -0.95
N ASP A 118 -16.54 -7.37 -1.85
CA ASP A 118 -15.26 -6.74 -2.13
C ASP A 118 -14.75 -5.95 -0.92
N ILE A 119 -15.64 -5.19 -0.27
CA ILE A 119 -15.34 -4.48 0.99
C ILE A 119 -14.90 -5.46 2.07
N TYR A 120 -15.66 -6.53 2.30
CA TYR A 120 -15.31 -7.53 3.31
C TYR A 120 -13.95 -8.19 3.02
N ALA A 121 -13.71 -8.59 1.78
CA ALA A 121 -12.48 -9.27 1.38
C ALA A 121 -11.24 -8.36 1.50
N THR A 122 -11.39 -7.06 1.29
CA THR A 122 -10.27 -6.11 1.29
C THR A 122 -10.04 -5.44 2.65
N THR A 123 -11.04 -5.42 3.54
CA THR A 123 -10.98 -4.80 4.87
C THR A 123 -9.70 -5.12 5.66
N PRO A 124 -9.23 -6.39 5.74
CA PRO A 124 -8.01 -6.71 6.50
C PRO A 124 -6.75 -6.02 5.96
N ALA A 125 -6.70 -5.70 4.68
CA ALA A 125 -5.53 -5.08 4.05
C ALA A 125 -5.53 -3.55 4.15
N ILE A 126 -6.67 -2.92 4.49
CA ILE A 126 -6.83 -1.46 4.47
C ILE A 126 -5.88 -0.71 5.41
N PRO A 127 -5.65 -1.14 6.67
CA PRO A 127 -4.66 -0.48 7.52
C PRO A 127 -3.26 -0.46 6.91
N HIS A 128 -2.87 -1.53 6.22
CA HIS A 128 -1.56 -1.66 5.59
C HIS A 128 -1.48 -0.85 4.28
N LEU A 129 -2.58 -0.77 3.53
CA LEU A 129 -2.70 0.11 2.38
C LEU A 129 -2.60 1.60 2.77
N ILE A 130 -3.21 1.97 3.90
CA ILE A 130 -3.07 3.31 4.50
C ILE A 130 -1.60 3.58 4.81
N GLU A 131 -0.90 2.67 5.49
CA GLU A 131 0.54 2.83 5.79
C GLU A 131 1.37 3.03 4.51
N ALA A 132 1.10 2.26 3.45
CA ALA A 132 1.75 2.46 2.15
C ALA A 132 1.47 3.84 1.55
N ALA A 133 0.23 4.31 1.62
CA ALA A 133 -0.18 5.60 1.06
C ALA A 133 0.39 6.80 1.85
N THR A 134 0.53 6.70 3.17
CA THR A 134 0.86 7.85 4.02
C THR A 134 2.28 7.86 4.58
N VAL A 135 2.90 6.69 4.75
CA VAL A 135 4.25 6.57 5.36
C VAL A 135 5.28 6.14 4.32
N LEU A 136 4.92 5.25 3.40
CA LEU A 136 5.84 4.67 2.43
C LEU A 136 5.60 5.17 0.99
N SER A 137 4.95 6.32 0.83
CA SER A 137 4.62 6.88 -0.49
C SER A 137 5.82 7.14 -1.37
N ASP A 138 6.99 7.38 -0.78
CA ASP A 138 8.25 7.59 -1.51
C ASP A 138 8.68 6.33 -2.27
N TRP A 139 8.29 5.15 -1.79
CA TRP A 139 8.61 3.84 -2.38
C TRP A 139 7.64 3.38 -3.46
N LEU A 140 6.56 4.15 -3.71
CA LEU A 140 5.68 3.92 -4.84
C LEU A 140 6.38 4.28 -6.16
N LYS A 141 6.12 3.49 -7.19
CA LYS A 141 6.51 3.85 -8.56
C LYS A 141 5.69 5.05 -9.03
N ASP A 142 6.31 5.87 -9.87
CA ASP A 142 5.69 7.11 -10.37
C ASP A 142 4.35 6.86 -11.08
N GLU A 143 4.22 5.75 -11.80
CA GLU A 143 2.98 5.37 -12.49
C GLU A 143 1.87 4.86 -11.56
N ASP A 144 2.24 4.45 -10.35
CA ASP A 144 1.34 3.84 -9.36
C ASP A 144 0.96 4.80 -8.22
N LEU A 145 1.56 6.00 -8.16
CA LEU A 145 1.40 6.96 -7.07
C LEU A 145 -0.06 7.23 -6.68
N TYR A 146 -0.97 7.30 -7.64
CA TYR A 146 -2.38 7.57 -7.37
C TYR A 146 -3.19 6.34 -6.93
N LYS A 147 -2.69 5.11 -7.19
CA LYS A 147 -3.46 3.87 -7.06
C LYS A 147 -3.84 3.56 -5.61
N PRO A 148 -2.95 3.68 -4.60
CA PRO A 148 -3.33 3.44 -3.20
C PRO A 148 -4.46 4.37 -2.74
N PHE A 149 -4.36 5.65 -3.08
CA PHE A 149 -5.37 6.67 -2.76
C PHE A 149 -6.70 6.41 -3.45
N GLN A 150 -6.66 5.99 -4.72
CA GLN A 150 -7.84 5.59 -5.48
C GLN A 150 -8.53 4.38 -4.83
N GLY A 151 -7.79 3.33 -4.50
CA GLY A 151 -8.32 2.13 -3.85
C GLY A 151 -8.96 2.44 -2.50
N LEU A 152 -8.29 3.25 -1.66
CA LEU A 152 -8.85 3.73 -0.39
C LEU A 152 -10.11 4.56 -0.62
N GLY A 153 -10.09 5.45 -1.62
CA GLY A 153 -11.26 6.25 -1.99
C GLY A 153 -12.47 5.38 -2.33
N TRP A 154 -12.30 4.40 -3.21
CA TRP A 154 -13.36 3.47 -3.60
C TRP A 154 -13.82 2.58 -2.45
N PHE A 155 -12.90 2.09 -1.61
CA PHE A 155 -13.24 1.31 -0.42
C PHE A 155 -14.18 2.09 0.52
N TYR A 156 -13.85 3.34 0.83
CA TYR A 156 -14.70 4.19 1.68
C TYR A 156 -15.96 4.67 0.96
N GLU A 157 -15.93 4.86 -0.36
CA GLU A 157 -17.13 5.19 -1.13
C GLU A 157 -18.13 4.02 -1.09
N GLY A 158 -17.64 2.79 -1.20
CA GLY A 158 -18.41 1.55 -1.05
C GLY A 158 -19.07 1.37 0.30
N GLN A 159 -18.48 1.92 1.35
CA GLN A 159 -19.07 1.97 2.70
C GLN A 159 -20.06 3.12 2.88
N GLY A 160 -20.23 3.98 1.87
CA GLY A 160 -21.08 5.16 1.92
C GLY A 160 -20.47 6.34 2.67
N THR A 161 -19.20 6.28 3.07
CA THR A 161 -18.52 7.29 3.90
C THR A 161 -17.80 8.32 3.04
N TYR A 162 -18.57 9.26 2.46
CA TYR A 162 -18.02 10.31 1.58
C TYR A 162 -16.94 11.17 2.23
N GLU A 163 -17.14 11.54 3.50
CA GLU A 163 -16.20 12.38 4.26
C GLU A 163 -14.81 11.73 4.39
N GLN A 164 -14.74 10.39 4.29
CA GLN A 164 -13.49 9.64 4.31
C GLN A 164 -12.92 9.46 2.90
N THR A 165 -13.76 9.39 1.85
CA THR A 165 -13.32 9.24 0.46
C THR A 165 -12.58 10.46 -0.08
N LEU A 166 -13.15 11.66 0.12
CA LEU A 166 -12.64 12.89 -0.51
C LEU A 166 -11.17 13.19 -0.14
N PRO A 167 -10.76 13.12 1.14
CA PRO A 167 -9.36 13.37 1.52
C PRO A 167 -8.37 12.44 0.81
N TRP A 168 -8.72 11.18 0.56
CA TRP A 168 -7.83 10.26 -0.13
C TRP A 168 -7.58 10.70 -1.57
N LEU A 169 -8.63 11.00 -2.33
CA LEU A 169 -8.48 11.40 -3.74
C LEU A 169 -7.77 12.75 -3.88
N GLU A 170 -8.00 13.69 -2.95
CA GLU A 170 -7.29 14.98 -2.93
C GLU A 170 -5.80 14.81 -2.60
N GLN A 171 -5.46 14.00 -1.59
CA GLN A 171 -4.07 13.70 -1.25
C GLN A 171 -3.34 12.99 -2.40
N GLY A 172 -3.97 12.00 -3.04
CA GLY A 172 -3.38 11.30 -4.18
C GLY A 172 -3.12 12.23 -5.36
N LEU A 173 -4.04 13.16 -5.64
CA LEU A 173 -3.86 14.20 -6.65
C LEU A 173 -2.70 15.14 -6.31
N GLU A 174 -2.64 15.63 -5.06
CA GLU A 174 -1.59 16.54 -4.61
C GLU A 174 -0.21 15.88 -4.66
N LEU A 175 -0.09 14.66 -4.12
CA LEU A 175 1.16 13.89 -4.15
C LEU A 175 1.63 13.67 -5.59
N THR A 176 0.74 13.19 -6.45
CA THR A 176 1.07 12.91 -7.85
C THR A 176 1.50 14.18 -8.59
N ARG A 177 0.80 15.30 -8.35
CA ARG A 177 1.14 16.60 -8.94
C ARG A 177 2.50 17.10 -8.44
N ASN A 178 2.77 16.99 -7.15
CA ASN A 178 4.00 17.48 -6.54
C ASN A 178 5.22 16.67 -7.00
N ARG A 179 5.07 15.34 -7.10
CA ARG A 179 6.17 14.43 -7.47
C ARG A 179 6.44 14.38 -8.98
N LEU A 180 5.40 14.39 -9.82
CA LEU A 180 5.53 14.18 -11.27
C LEU A 180 5.35 15.45 -12.10
N GLY A 181 4.86 16.52 -11.48
CA GLY A 181 4.48 17.75 -12.14
C GLY A 181 3.05 17.73 -12.70
N SER A 182 2.47 18.92 -12.87
CA SER A 182 1.05 19.10 -13.21
C SER A 182 0.61 18.56 -14.57
N GLU A 183 1.54 18.28 -15.48
CA GLU A 183 1.22 17.77 -16.83
C GLU A 183 1.46 16.26 -16.96
N HIS A 184 1.69 15.52 -15.86
CA HIS A 184 1.90 14.07 -15.93
C HIS A 184 0.56 13.32 -16.13
N PRO A 185 0.50 12.24 -16.94
CA PRO A 185 -0.73 11.46 -17.16
C PRO A 185 -1.45 11.01 -15.87
N ALA A 186 -0.70 10.64 -14.83
CA ALA A 186 -1.26 10.25 -13.54
C ALA A 186 -2.02 11.39 -12.82
N VAL A 187 -1.70 12.65 -13.10
CA VAL A 187 -2.47 13.81 -12.60
C VAL A 187 -3.84 13.85 -13.28
N ALA A 188 -3.91 13.58 -14.59
CA ALA A 188 -5.19 13.48 -15.30
C ALA A 188 -6.06 12.34 -14.75
N THR A 189 -5.47 11.19 -14.43
CA THR A 189 -6.19 10.08 -13.78
C THR A 189 -6.72 10.47 -12.40
N SER A 190 -5.91 11.13 -11.58
CA SER A 190 -6.34 11.60 -10.25
C SER A 190 -7.47 12.63 -10.33
N LEU A 191 -7.40 13.57 -11.29
CA LEU A 191 -8.48 14.52 -11.57
C LEU A 191 -9.77 13.82 -12.00
N HIS A 192 -9.67 12.79 -12.84
CA HIS A 192 -10.80 11.98 -13.27
C HIS A 192 -11.48 11.28 -12.08
N ASN A 193 -10.71 10.68 -11.18
CA ASN A 193 -11.22 10.00 -9.99
C ASN A 193 -11.96 10.97 -9.06
N LEU A 194 -11.40 12.17 -8.85
CA LEU A 194 -12.05 13.20 -8.05
C LEU A 194 -13.34 13.71 -8.71
N ALA A 195 -13.34 13.89 -10.03
CA ALA A 195 -14.52 14.26 -10.80
C ALA A 195 -15.65 13.22 -10.69
N LEU A 196 -15.27 11.94 -10.79
CA LEU A 196 -16.18 10.81 -10.63
C LEU A 196 -16.86 10.81 -9.27
N LEU A 197 -16.09 11.02 -8.21
CA LEU A 197 -16.61 11.15 -6.86
C LEU A 197 -17.66 12.29 -6.77
N TYR A 198 -17.36 13.47 -7.30
CA TYR A 198 -18.31 14.59 -7.33
C TYR A 198 -19.58 14.25 -8.14
N ARG A 199 -19.44 13.56 -9.28
CA ARG A 199 -20.56 13.09 -10.09
C ARG A 199 -21.47 12.16 -9.29
N ASN A 200 -20.90 11.20 -8.55
CA ASN A 200 -21.65 10.25 -7.73
C ASN A 200 -22.40 10.92 -6.58
N LYS A 201 -21.98 12.13 -6.16
CA LYS A 201 -22.67 12.96 -5.17
C LYS A 201 -23.61 14.03 -5.78
N GLY A 202 -23.83 14.00 -7.09
CA GLY A 202 -24.71 14.95 -7.77
C GLY A 202 -24.12 16.37 -7.93
N ARG A 203 -22.82 16.54 -7.64
CA ARG A 203 -22.09 17.81 -7.78
C ARG A 203 -21.54 17.95 -9.21
N TYR A 204 -22.47 18.01 -10.17
CA TYR A 204 -22.13 17.88 -11.60
C TYR A 204 -21.26 19.02 -12.14
N CYS A 205 -21.44 20.27 -11.69
CA CYS A 205 -20.62 21.39 -12.13
C CYS A 205 -19.14 21.21 -11.75
N GLU A 206 -18.89 20.67 -10.56
CA GLU A 206 -17.53 20.43 -10.05
C GLU A 206 -16.91 19.23 -10.74
N ALA A 207 -17.69 18.16 -10.94
CA ALA A 207 -17.30 17.02 -11.75
C ALA A 207 -16.94 17.42 -13.19
N GLU A 208 -17.79 18.21 -13.86
CA GLU A 208 -17.57 18.67 -15.23
C GLU A 208 -16.27 19.47 -15.33
N THR A 209 -16.04 20.40 -14.40
CA THR A 209 -14.83 21.22 -14.36
C THR A 209 -13.57 20.34 -14.32
N LEU A 210 -13.57 19.31 -13.46
CA LEU A 210 -12.43 18.41 -13.32
C LEU A 210 -12.27 17.44 -14.50
N TYR A 211 -13.38 16.93 -15.06
CA TYR A 211 -13.34 16.10 -16.26
C TYR A 211 -12.81 16.86 -17.47
N VAL A 212 -13.20 18.13 -17.64
CA VAL A 212 -12.67 18.99 -18.72
C VAL A 212 -11.17 19.19 -18.54
N GLN A 213 -10.69 19.49 -17.33
CA GLN A 213 -9.25 19.63 -17.06
C GLN A 213 -8.48 18.34 -17.39
N ALA A 214 -8.96 17.18 -16.93
CA ALA A 214 -8.33 15.89 -17.23
C ALA A 214 -8.30 15.60 -18.73
N LEU A 215 -9.40 15.87 -19.44
CA LEU A 215 -9.51 15.66 -20.89
C LEU A 215 -8.57 16.58 -21.68
N GLU A 216 -8.50 17.86 -21.32
CA GLU A 216 -7.60 18.83 -21.96
C GLU A 216 -6.13 18.44 -21.78
N MET A 217 -5.75 18.02 -20.58
CA MET A 217 -4.40 17.50 -20.29
C MET A 217 -4.08 16.28 -21.16
N MET A 218 -4.99 15.30 -21.21
CA MET A 218 -4.77 14.08 -21.99
C MET A 218 -4.65 14.38 -23.49
N LYS A 219 -5.45 15.32 -24.02
CA LYS A 219 -5.32 15.80 -25.41
C LYS A 219 -3.95 16.40 -25.70
N LYS A 220 -3.41 17.24 -24.81
CA LYS A 220 -2.07 17.83 -24.95
C LYS A 220 -0.98 16.76 -24.91
N LEU A 221 -1.11 15.78 -24.02
CA LEU A 221 -0.15 14.69 -23.89
C LEU A 221 -0.10 13.79 -25.13
N LEU A 222 -1.28 13.44 -25.67
CA LEU A 222 -1.38 12.67 -26.91
C LEU A 222 -0.80 13.43 -28.11
N ALA A 223 -1.05 14.74 -28.20
CA ALA A 223 -0.50 15.58 -29.28
C ALA A 223 1.02 15.76 -29.20
N SER A 224 1.61 15.73 -28.00
CA SER A 224 3.05 15.90 -27.79
C SER A 224 3.86 14.60 -27.92
N GLY A 225 3.21 13.46 -28.20
CA GLY A 225 3.88 12.18 -28.40
C GLY A 225 4.51 11.56 -27.15
N LYS A 226 4.29 12.16 -25.96
CA LYS A 226 4.70 11.61 -24.67
C LYS A 226 3.72 10.49 -24.27
N ARG A 227 3.81 9.33 -24.93
CA ARG A 227 3.12 8.12 -24.48
C ARG A 227 3.82 7.61 -23.21
N SER A 228 3.06 7.45 -22.13
CA SER A 228 3.39 6.51 -21.06
C SER A 228 3.32 5.06 -21.60
N PRO A 229 4.19 4.14 -21.15
CA PRO A 229 4.38 2.82 -21.75
C PRO A 229 3.35 1.76 -21.32
N THR A 230 2.07 2.09 -21.16
CA THR A 230 1.08 1.17 -20.52
C THR A 230 -0.08 0.71 -21.39
N SER A 231 0.11 0.61 -22.71
CA SER A 231 -0.84 -0.14 -23.55
C SER A 231 -0.12 -0.89 -24.67
N ALA A 232 0.61 -1.94 -24.30
CA ALA A 232 1.06 -2.98 -25.21
C ALA A 232 1.31 -4.28 -24.44
N THR A 233 0.24 -4.99 -24.08
CA THR A 233 0.18 -6.46 -24.00
C THR A 233 -1.27 -6.89 -24.15
#